data_AF-A0A1G9FKN6-F1
#
_entry.id   AF-A0A1G9FKN6-F1
#
_cell.length_a   1.000
_cell.length_b   1.000
_cell.length_c   1.000
_cell.angle_alpha   90.00
_cell.angle_beta   90.00
_cell.angle_gamma   90.00
#
_symmetry.space_group_name_H-M   'P 1'
#
loop_
_entity.id
_entity.type
_entity.pdbx_description
1 polymer ?
#
loop_
_entity_poly.entity_id
_entity_poly.type
_entity_poly.pdbx_seq_one_letter_code
_entity_poly.pdbx_strand_id
1 'polypeptide(L)'
;MISMTAPTGAGPATDLGFLLHKHPERVQEFSRSFGTATVFYPEAGAERCTAALLLEVDPITLARSRGKGSPDFSLSQYVNDRPYAASSLLAVALGDVFRTARSGRCNARPDLARTPLPLEVRLPALPCRGGPELAHRLFEPLGWTVDAHPVPLDERFPEWGESRYVTLTLRGSVRVADALNHLYVLLPVLDDAKHYWIAPDEVDKLVRAGGGWLRDHPARGLITRRYLGRRRTLERTALARLAELGDELEDRLHPAIPEDTPATALPCTTDEDAPNTAPPFATDAAAPNTARPLTTDGTVPDTALPHPADVAAPDPALSHATDEAVPGGGGGLSGRRRVAVLDRLEALGATSVIDLGCGRGELLGELLGRPRLTRVAGMDVSPMALAAAARKLRLDHMSESRRARLTLFQGALTYADRRLSGYDAAVLMEVIEHVDPPRLDTLERVVFGAAAPRHVLVTTPNAEYNVRYPFLTGMRHRDHRFEWTRAEFAAWATAVADRFGYRVSFEPIGDDDPEVGPPTQMGVFTRDHAS
;
A
#
# COMPACT_ATOMS: atom_id res chain seq x y z
N MET A 1 14.97 23.12 -4.15
CA MET A 1 16.21 23.06 -4.97
C MET A 1 17.14 22.00 -4.38
N ILE A 2 17.91 21.32 -5.22
CA ILE A 2 18.94 20.35 -4.84
C ILE A 2 20.22 20.77 -5.53
N SER A 3 21.25 21.09 -4.77
CA SER A 3 22.57 21.50 -5.26
C SER A 3 23.59 20.41 -4.95
N MET A 4 24.58 20.26 -5.83
CA MET A 4 25.76 19.44 -5.62
C MET A 4 26.99 20.30 -5.85
N THR A 5 27.94 20.25 -4.91
CA THR A 5 29.29 20.78 -5.11
C THR A 5 30.18 19.68 -5.68
N ALA A 6 31.16 20.02 -6.50
CA ALA A 6 32.13 19.06 -7.02
C ALA A 6 32.84 18.33 -5.85
N PRO A 7 32.76 16.99 -5.76
CA PRO A 7 33.48 16.26 -4.72
C PRO A 7 34.98 16.25 -5.03
N THR A 8 35.82 16.37 -4.00
CA THR A 8 37.28 16.36 -4.14
C THR A 8 37.75 15.07 -4.81
N GLY A 9 38.31 15.18 -6.02
CA GLY A 9 38.79 14.03 -6.80
C GLY A 9 37.72 13.27 -7.61
N ALA A 10 36.50 13.80 -7.73
CA ALA A 10 35.43 13.22 -8.55
C ALA A 10 35.13 14.06 -9.82
N GLY A 11 34.12 13.62 -10.59
CA GLY A 11 33.63 14.33 -11.78
C GLY A 11 33.01 15.71 -11.48
N PRO A 12 32.74 16.51 -12.53
CA PRO A 12 32.20 17.86 -12.38
C PRO A 12 30.81 17.85 -11.75
N ALA A 13 30.42 18.93 -11.07
CA ALA A 13 29.12 19.07 -10.44
C ALA A 13 27.94 18.90 -11.42
N THR A 14 28.14 19.15 -12.72
CA THR A 14 27.16 18.86 -13.78
C THR A 14 26.75 17.38 -13.86
N ASP A 15 27.52 16.44 -13.29
CA ASP A 15 27.12 15.03 -13.19
C ASP A 15 25.84 14.82 -12.36
N LEU A 16 25.42 15.81 -11.55
CA LEU A 16 24.09 15.86 -10.93
C LEU A 16 22.96 15.68 -11.97
N GLY A 17 23.15 16.13 -13.21
CA GLY A 17 22.21 15.90 -14.32
C GLY A 17 22.02 14.42 -14.67
N PHE A 18 23.12 13.65 -14.75
CA PHE A 18 23.05 12.21 -14.95
C PHE A 18 22.44 11.49 -13.75
N LEU A 19 22.78 11.91 -12.53
CA LEU A 19 22.26 11.30 -11.30
C LEU A 19 20.74 11.52 -11.12
N LEU A 20 20.22 12.70 -11.50
CA LEU A 20 18.79 13.02 -11.47
C LEU A 20 18.02 12.57 -12.73
N HIS A 21 18.72 12.07 -13.76
CA HIS A 21 18.18 11.77 -15.09
C HIS A 21 17.43 12.97 -15.69
N LYS A 22 18.06 14.16 -15.63
CA LYS A 22 17.57 15.42 -16.19
C LYS A 22 18.74 16.20 -16.79
N HIS A 23 18.63 16.60 -18.05
CA HIS A 23 19.70 17.31 -18.74
C HIS A 23 19.73 18.78 -18.28
N PRO A 24 20.88 19.35 -17.86
CA PRO A 24 20.95 20.71 -17.35
C PRO A 24 20.39 21.78 -18.31
N GLU A 25 20.69 21.64 -19.60
CA GLU A 25 20.23 22.57 -20.66
C GLU A 25 18.75 22.38 -21.08
N ARG A 26 17.99 21.49 -20.43
CA ARG A 26 16.58 21.22 -20.80
C ARG A 26 15.64 21.43 -19.63
N VAL A 27 14.78 22.45 -19.76
CA VAL A 27 13.56 22.57 -18.97
C VAL A 27 12.64 21.39 -19.32
N GLN A 28 12.07 20.73 -18.32
CA GLN A 28 11.18 19.57 -18.49
C GLN A 28 9.94 19.69 -17.61
N GLU A 29 8.78 19.60 -18.22
CA GLU A 29 7.48 19.70 -17.55
C GLU A 29 6.82 18.32 -17.43
N PHE A 30 6.16 18.08 -16.30
CA PHE A 30 5.50 16.83 -15.97
C PHE A 30 4.10 17.12 -15.41
N SER A 31 3.06 16.89 -16.22
CA SER A 31 1.67 17.04 -15.80
C SER A 31 1.29 16.09 -14.66
N ARG A 32 0.50 16.59 -13.71
CA ARG A 32 -0.04 15.89 -12.55
C ARG A 32 -1.54 16.13 -12.45
N SER A 33 -2.24 15.27 -11.71
CA SER A 33 -3.67 15.43 -11.43
C SER A 33 -4.01 16.69 -10.62
N PHE A 34 -3.01 17.40 -10.11
CA PHE A 34 -3.12 18.60 -9.29
C PHE A 34 -2.31 19.79 -9.82
N GLY A 35 -1.72 19.73 -11.02
CA GLY A 35 -0.90 20.82 -11.56
C GLY A 35 0.28 20.35 -12.43
N THR A 36 1.30 21.19 -12.58
CA THR A 36 2.50 20.91 -13.39
C THR A 36 3.74 20.92 -12.51
N ALA A 37 4.62 19.93 -12.68
CA ALA A 37 5.92 19.88 -12.03
C ALA A 37 7.03 20.15 -13.06
N THR A 38 7.82 21.20 -12.85
CA THR A 38 8.82 21.69 -13.81
C THR A 38 10.22 21.52 -13.24
N VAL A 39 11.11 20.88 -14.00
CA VAL A 39 12.54 20.74 -13.66
C VAL A 39 13.39 21.60 -14.58
N PHE A 40 14.28 22.38 -13.99
CA PHE A 40 15.27 23.19 -14.69
C PHE A 40 16.52 23.37 -13.80
N TYR A 41 17.60 23.86 -14.39
CA TYR A 41 18.88 24.07 -13.69
C TYR A 41 19.21 25.56 -13.68
N PRO A 42 18.92 26.30 -12.58
CA PRO A 42 19.35 27.70 -12.46
C PRO A 42 20.88 27.87 -12.45
N GLU A 43 21.64 26.81 -12.20
CA GLU A 43 23.11 26.83 -12.14
C GLU A 43 23.65 25.47 -12.59
N ALA A 44 24.61 25.46 -13.52
CA ALA A 44 25.19 24.23 -14.07
C ALA A 44 26.69 24.42 -14.38
N GLY A 45 27.48 24.75 -13.36
CA GLY A 45 28.93 24.91 -13.45
C GLY A 45 29.70 23.62 -13.10
N ALA A 46 31.01 23.64 -13.34
CA ALA A 46 31.90 22.53 -12.99
C ALA A 46 32.07 22.36 -11.47
N GLU A 47 32.10 23.46 -10.71
CA GLU A 47 32.26 23.46 -9.25
C GLU A 47 30.93 23.28 -8.50
N ARG A 48 29.83 23.80 -9.05
CA ARG A 48 28.50 23.76 -8.44
C ARG A 48 27.42 23.61 -9.51
N CYS A 49 26.47 22.73 -9.25
CA CYS A 49 25.29 22.51 -10.09
C CYS A 49 24.04 22.44 -9.20
N THR A 50 23.01 23.20 -9.56
CA THR A 50 21.77 23.33 -8.80
C THR A 50 20.58 22.97 -9.68
N ALA A 51 19.83 21.95 -9.29
CA ALA A 51 18.56 21.55 -9.88
C ALA A 51 17.38 22.16 -9.11
N ALA A 52 16.44 22.75 -9.82
CA ALA A 52 15.15 23.20 -9.30
C ALA A 52 14.05 22.20 -9.69
N LEU A 53 13.18 21.87 -8.72
CA LEU A 53 11.87 21.27 -8.96
C LEU A 53 10.85 22.30 -8.50
N LEU A 54 10.17 22.94 -9.44
CA LEU A 54 9.03 23.82 -9.21
C LEU A 54 7.74 22.98 -9.32
N LEU A 55 6.77 23.24 -8.44
CA LEU A 55 5.45 22.64 -8.52
C LEU A 55 4.41 23.76 -8.58
N GLU A 56 3.73 23.87 -9.72
CA GLU A 56 2.64 24.80 -9.95
C GLU A 56 1.33 24.04 -9.78
N VAL A 57 0.71 24.17 -8.61
CA VAL A 57 -0.57 23.49 -8.31
C VAL A 57 -1.71 24.30 -8.89
N ASP A 58 -2.63 23.65 -9.61
CA ASP A 58 -3.89 24.27 -10.03
C ASP A 58 -4.90 24.21 -8.85
N PRO A 59 -5.24 25.34 -8.21
CA PRO A 59 -6.17 25.34 -7.08
C PRO A 59 -7.60 24.98 -7.49
N ILE A 60 -8.01 25.26 -8.74
CA ILE A 60 -9.36 24.99 -9.24
C ILE A 60 -9.52 23.49 -9.47
N THR A 61 -8.56 22.86 -10.15
CA THR A 61 -8.55 21.40 -10.35
C THR A 61 -8.40 20.67 -9.00
N LEU A 62 -7.56 21.17 -8.09
CA LEU A 62 -7.41 20.58 -6.76
C LEU A 62 -8.71 20.67 -5.94
N ALA A 63 -9.42 21.80 -5.97
CA ALA A 63 -10.72 21.93 -5.30
C ALA A 63 -11.77 20.96 -5.90
N ARG A 64 -11.90 20.90 -7.23
CA ARG A 64 -12.83 20.01 -7.95
C ARG A 64 -12.52 18.52 -7.81
N SER A 65 -11.28 18.16 -7.45
CA SER A 65 -10.87 16.77 -7.23
C SER A 65 -11.42 16.14 -5.94
N ARG A 66 -12.00 16.94 -5.04
CA ARG A 66 -12.68 16.43 -3.84
C ARG A 66 -14.07 15.91 -4.22
N GLY A 67 -14.40 14.70 -3.75
CA GLY A 67 -15.70 14.09 -4.02
C GLY A 67 -16.85 14.86 -3.39
N LYS A 68 -18.07 14.67 -3.93
CA LYS A 68 -19.35 15.34 -3.61
C LYS A 68 -19.85 15.24 -2.14
N GLY A 69 -18.99 14.89 -1.18
CA GLY A 69 -19.32 14.71 0.24
C GLY A 69 -18.58 15.64 1.20
N SER A 70 -17.66 16.49 0.72
CA SER A 70 -17.17 17.62 1.51
C SER A 70 -18.11 18.81 1.39
N PRO A 71 -18.40 19.58 2.46
CA PRO A 71 -19.30 20.73 2.38
C PRO A 71 -18.78 21.76 1.36
N ASP A 72 -19.56 22.02 0.31
CA ASP A 72 -19.15 22.70 -0.94
C ASP A 72 -18.82 24.22 -0.81
N PHE A 73 -18.83 24.79 0.41
CA PHE A 73 -18.91 26.25 0.62
C PHE A 73 -17.89 26.86 1.60
N SER A 74 -16.78 26.19 1.94
CA SER A 74 -15.72 26.85 2.73
C SER A 74 -14.71 27.57 1.84
N LEU A 75 -14.55 28.90 2.01
CA LEU A 75 -13.59 29.75 1.27
C LEU A 75 -12.16 29.17 1.22
N SER A 76 -11.76 28.46 2.28
CA SER A 76 -10.50 27.72 2.42
C SER A 76 -10.26 26.61 1.38
N GLN A 77 -11.26 26.23 0.58
CA GLN A 77 -11.08 25.30 -0.55
C GLN A 77 -10.50 25.99 -1.77
N TYR A 78 -10.81 27.27 -1.97
CA TYR A 78 -10.37 28.09 -3.11
C TYR A 78 -9.15 28.94 -2.75
N VAL A 79 -9.12 29.52 -1.55
CA VAL A 79 -7.99 30.29 -1.02
C VAL A 79 -7.29 29.46 0.05
N ASN A 80 -6.17 28.84 -0.31
CA ASN A 80 -5.31 28.13 0.62
C ASN A 80 -3.84 28.16 0.17
N ASP A 81 -2.98 27.77 1.11
CA ASP A 81 -1.52 27.78 1.01
C ASP A 81 -0.91 26.64 0.15
N ARG A 82 -1.70 25.64 -0.25
CA ARG A 82 -1.17 24.44 -0.94
C ARG A 82 -0.43 24.69 -2.25
N PRO A 83 -0.79 25.70 -3.08
CA PRO A 83 -0.02 26.00 -4.29
C PRO A 83 1.36 26.59 -4.04
N TYR A 84 1.60 27.13 -2.85
CA TYR A 84 2.82 27.86 -2.49
C TYR A 84 3.70 27.07 -1.51
N ALA A 85 3.12 26.09 -0.82
CA ALA A 85 3.76 25.26 0.18
C ALA A 85 4.52 24.06 -0.41
N ALA A 86 5.73 23.80 0.09
CA ALA A 86 6.51 22.57 -0.13
C ALA A 86 5.92 21.36 0.64
N SER A 87 4.63 21.10 0.40
CA SER A 87 3.77 20.15 1.11
C SER A 87 3.95 18.71 0.63
N SER A 88 3.11 17.80 1.14
CA SER A 88 3.00 16.43 0.65
C SER A 88 2.74 16.30 -0.87
N LEU A 89 2.21 17.32 -1.55
CA LEU A 89 2.12 17.36 -3.03
C LEU A 89 3.49 17.39 -3.71
N LEU A 90 4.46 18.15 -3.14
CA LEU A 90 5.83 18.20 -3.63
C LEU A 90 6.53 16.85 -3.48
N ALA A 91 6.26 16.12 -2.39
CA ALA A 91 6.78 14.76 -2.19
C ALA A 91 6.27 13.80 -3.28
N VAL A 92 4.98 13.88 -3.65
CA VAL A 92 4.42 13.07 -4.75
C VAL A 92 5.07 13.43 -6.09
N ALA A 93 5.20 14.72 -6.40
CA ALA A 93 5.85 15.18 -7.63
C ALA A 93 7.32 14.73 -7.71
N LEU A 94 8.10 14.94 -6.65
CA LEU A 94 9.49 14.48 -6.51
C LEU A 94 9.60 12.96 -6.68
N GLY A 95 8.68 12.22 -6.06
CA GLY A 95 8.64 10.76 -6.07
C GLY A 95 8.53 10.14 -7.46
N ASP A 96 7.84 10.83 -8.38
CA ASP A 96 7.67 10.41 -9.77
C ASP A 96 8.69 11.03 -10.74
N VAL A 97 8.96 12.34 -10.63
CA VAL A 97 9.89 13.05 -11.53
C VAL A 97 11.31 12.48 -11.43
N PHE A 98 11.72 12.09 -10.23
CA PHE A 98 13.04 11.52 -9.94
C PHE A 98 12.98 10.01 -9.63
N ARG A 99 11.96 9.29 -10.11
CA ARG A 99 11.74 7.85 -9.85
C ARG A 99 12.97 6.98 -10.09
N THR A 100 13.72 7.22 -11.17
CA THR A 100 14.94 6.45 -11.49
C THR A 100 16.08 6.77 -10.52
N ALA A 101 16.33 8.04 -10.23
CA ALA A 101 17.34 8.50 -9.28
C ALA A 101 17.09 7.95 -7.87
N ARG A 102 15.82 7.96 -7.41
CA ARG A 102 15.38 7.36 -6.15
C ARG A 102 15.64 5.86 -6.02
N SER A 103 15.78 5.14 -7.15
CA SER A 103 16.14 3.72 -7.16
C SER A 103 17.66 3.45 -7.08
N GLY A 104 18.50 4.48 -6.97
CA GLY A 104 19.96 4.35 -6.94
C GLY A 104 20.59 3.96 -8.28
N ARG A 105 19.81 3.96 -9.38
CA ARG A 105 20.29 3.54 -10.70
C ARG A 105 20.75 4.73 -11.52
N CYS A 106 22.00 4.72 -11.97
CA CYS A 106 22.53 5.62 -12.99
C CYS A 106 23.51 4.86 -13.90
N ASN A 107 23.11 4.54 -15.13
CA ASN A 107 23.97 3.78 -16.05
C ASN A 107 25.16 4.62 -16.58
N ALA A 108 25.02 5.94 -16.62
CA ALA A 108 26.06 6.86 -17.11
C ALA A 108 27.14 7.18 -16.06
N ARG A 109 26.81 7.04 -14.76
CA ARG A 109 27.66 7.32 -13.60
C ARG A 109 27.33 6.34 -12.45
N PRO A 110 27.59 5.03 -12.62
CA PRO A 110 27.19 4.02 -11.63
C PRO A 110 27.89 4.20 -10.28
N ASP A 111 29.16 4.61 -10.28
CA ASP A 111 29.94 4.76 -9.05
C ASP A 111 29.50 5.99 -8.25
N LEU A 112 29.33 7.15 -8.91
CA LEU A 112 28.81 8.36 -8.26
C LEU A 112 27.41 8.16 -7.67
N ALA A 113 26.56 7.29 -8.26
CA ALA A 113 25.25 6.97 -7.71
C ALA A 113 25.30 6.15 -6.42
N ARG A 114 26.42 5.46 -6.16
CA ARG A 114 26.66 4.64 -4.95
C ARG A 114 27.44 5.39 -3.87
N THR A 115 28.21 6.40 -4.23
CA THR A 115 29.04 7.19 -3.30
C THR A 115 28.23 8.31 -2.63
N PRO A 116 28.47 8.63 -1.34
CA PRO A 116 27.97 9.85 -0.71
C PRO A 116 28.56 11.11 -1.36
N LEU A 117 27.72 12.10 -1.65
CA LEU A 117 28.11 13.33 -2.34
C LEU A 117 27.74 14.56 -1.48
N PRO A 118 28.50 15.67 -1.53
CA PRO A 118 28.17 16.89 -0.82
C PRO A 118 26.96 17.57 -1.46
N LEU A 119 25.79 17.42 -0.83
CA LEU A 119 24.50 17.93 -1.31
C LEU A 119 23.99 19.06 -0.41
N GLU A 120 23.38 20.08 -1.03
CA GLU A 120 22.62 21.15 -0.36
C GLU A 120 21.18 21.16 -0.89
N VAL A 121 20.20 20.85 -0.02
CA VAL A 121 18.77 20.93 -0.35
C VAL A 121 18.17 22.20 0.28
N ARG A 122 17.43 22.99 -0.51
CA ARG A 122 16.71 24.19 -0.03
C ARG A 122 15.21 24.09 -0.31
N LEU A 123 14.40 24.37 0.71
CA LEU A 123 12.93 24.36 0.71
C LEU A 123 12.43 25.66 1.36
N PRO A 124 11.97 26.66 0.58
CA PRO A 124 11.72 28.01 1.11
C PRO A 124 10.43 28.15 1.93
N ALA A 125 9.41 27.31 1.65
CA ALA A 125 8.10 27.40 2.29
C ALA A 125 7.59 26.01 2.72
N LEU A 126 8.28 25.39 3.68
CA LEU A 126 7.94 24.06 4.18
C LEU A 126 6.94 24.14 5.33
N PRO A 127 5.69 23.64 5.21
CA PRO A 127 4.80 23.51 6.35
C PRO A 127 5.41 22.52 7.35
N CYS A 128 5.66 22.97 8.59
CA CYS A 128 6.25 22.17 9.64
C CYS A 128 5.39 22.23 10.93
N ARG A 129 4.45 21.29 11.05
CA ARG A 129 3.60 21.14 12.25
C ARG A 129 4.42 20.54 13.40
N GLY A 130 5.22 21.38 14.04
CA GLY A 130 6.15 20.99 15.10
C GLY A 130 7.38 21.88 15.23
N GLY A 131 7.45 22.98 14.47
CA GLY A 131 8.53 23.97 14.55
C GLY A 131 9.84 23.51 13.89
N PRO A 132 10.86 24.40 13.84
CA PRO A 132 12.21 24.06 13.40
C PRO A 132 12.77 22.81 14.08
N GLU A 133 12.50 22.63 15.38
CA GLU A 133 13.01 21.55 16.22
C GLU A 133 12.60 20.16 15.70
N LEU A 134 11.42 20.05 15.08
CA LEU A 134 11.00 18.83 14.42
C LEU A 134 11.83 18.55 13.15
N ALA A 135 12.22 19.56 12.38
CA ALA A 135 13.09 19.38 11.23
C ALA A 135 14.49 18.89 11.66
N HIS A 136 15.08 19.49 12.70
CA HIS A 136 16.32 19.02 13.32
C HIS A 136 16.22 17.54 13.71
N ARG A 137 15.21 17.19 14.53
CA ARG A 137 14.97 15.80 14.99
C ARG A 137 14.76 14.78 13.88
N LEU A 138 14.33 15.19 12.68
CA LEU A 138 14.03 14.29 11.56
C LEU A 138 15.15 14.18 10.52
N PHE A 139 16.04 15.16 10.42
CA PHE A 139 17.12 15.16 9.40
C PHE A 139 18.52 15.03 10.00
N GLU A 140 18.80 15.51 11.21
CA GLU A 140 20.14 15.39 11.82
C GLU A 140 20.61 13.92 11.99
N PRO A 141 19.76 12.96 12.44
CA PRO A 141 20.18 11.56 12.55
C PRO A 141 20.46 10.88 11.20
N LEU A 142 20.16 11.54 10.07
CA LEU A 142 20.41 11.07 8.71
C LEU A 142 21.69 11.68 8.11
N GLY A 143 22.51 12.37 8.91
CA GLY A 143 23.77 12.97 8.48
C GLY A 143 23.63 14.34 7.82
N TRP A 144 22.50 15.03 8.02
CA TRP A 144 22.32 16.41 7.58
C TRP A 144 22.66 17.41 8.69
N THR A 145 23.46 18.42 8.38
CA THR A 145 23.39 19.71 9.06
C THR A 145 22.08 20.37 8.67
N VAL A 146 21.24 20.66 9.67
CA VAL A 146 19.91 21.26 9.49
C VAL A 146 19.96 22.74 9.83
N ASP A 147 19.35 23.54 8.97
CA ASP A 147 19.29 24.99 9.06
C ASP A 147 17.84 25.42 8.80
N ALA A 148 17.07 25.60 9.88
CA ALA A 148 15.61 25.72 9.84
C ALA A 148 15.14 26.99 10.55
N HIS A 149 14.56 27.93 9.79
CA HIS A 149 14.09 29.21 10.29
C HIS A 149 12.57 29.33 10.14
N PRO A 150 11.81 29.74 11.16
CA PRO A 150 10.41 30.15 10.99
C PRO A 150 10.28 31.27 9.95
N VAL A 151 9.14 31.29 9.26
CA VAL A 151 8.76 32.39 8.37
C VAL A 151 7.69 33.22 9.09
N PRO A 152 7.83 34.55 9.24
CA PRO A 152 6.82 35.38 9.89
C PRO A 152 5.49 35.34 9.12
N LEU A 153 4.36 35.54 9.80
CA LEU A 153 3.05 35.59 9.13
C LEU A 153 2.91 36.80 8.20
N ASP A 154 3.38 37.97 8.64
CA ASP A 154 3.53 39.18 7.82
C ASP A 154 4.66 40.03 8.43
N GLU A 155 5.64 40.43 7.62
CA GLU A 155 6.77 41.28 8.05
C GLU A 155 6.31 42.67 8.53
N ARG A 156 5.11 43.11 8.12
CA ARG A 156 4.53 44.41 8.49
C ARG A 156 3.73 44.37 9.79
N PHE A 157 3.37 43.17 10.26
CA PHE A 157 2.60 42.95 11.50
C PHE A 157 3.29 41.89 12.38
N PRO A 158 4.49 42.18 12.94
CA PRO A 158 5.23 41.22 13.75
C PRO A 158 4.46 40.68 14.96
N GLU A 159 3.46 41.42 15.45
CA GLU A 159 2.57 41.01 16.54
C GLU A 159 1.67 39.82 16.19
N TRP A 160 1.52 39.47 14.91
CA TRP A 160 0.84 38.22 14.50
C TRP A 160 1.72 36.98 14.75
N GLY A 161 3.03 37.17 14.85
CA GLY A 161 4.01 36.14 15.16
C GLY A 161 4.40 35.24 13.99
N GLU A 162 5.06 34.14 14.34
CA GLU A 162 5.61 33.18 13.37
C GLU A 162 4.52 32.32 12.72
N SER A 163 4.68 32.06 11.42
CA SER A 163 3.82 31.13 10.71
C SER A 163 4.20 29.67 11.00
N ARG A 164 3.35 28.74 10.55
CA ARG A 164 3.65 27.29 10.57
C ARG A 164 4.68 26.85 9.51
N TYR A 165 5.24 27.79 8.74
CA TYR A 165 6.19 27.51 7.67
C TYR A 165 7.61 27.75 8.14
N VAL A 166 8.53 26.91 7.66
CA VAL A 166 9.96 27.09 7.84
C VAL A 166 10.66 27.21 6.49
N THR A 167 11.66 28.09 6.42
CA THR A 167 12.71 28.00 5.41
C THR A 167 13.70 26.94 5.89
N LEU A 168 13.81 25.84 5.16
CA LEU A 168 14.68 24.71 5.50
C LEU A 168 15.83 24.60 4.49
N THR A 169 17.05 24.61 4.98
CA THR A 169 18.25 24.18 4.25
C THR A 169 18.86 22.95 4.93
N LEU A 170 19.24 21.96 4.12
CA LEU A 170 19.91 20.73 4.56
C LEU A 170 21.26 20.64 3.84
N ARG A 171 22.34 20.38 4.58
CA ARG A 171 23.69 20.19 4.01
C ARG A 171 24.28 18.89 4.53
N GLY A 172 24.81 18.03 3.68
CA GLY A 172 25.33 16.73 4.12
C GLY A 172 26.03 15.95 3.00
N SER A 173 26.82 14.95 3.39
CA SER A 173 27.44 14.01 2.45
C SER A 173 26.61 12.72 2.40
N VAL A 174 25.73 12.61 1.41
CA VAL A 174 24.78 11.48 1.26
C VAL A 174 24.60 11.11 -0.20
N ARG A 175 24.10 9.89 -0.50
CA ARG A 175 23.79 9.52 -1.88
C ARG A 175 22.55 10.28 -2.37
N VAL A 176 22.50 10.62 -3.65
CA VAL A 176 21.34 11.30 -4.28
C VAL A 176 20.04 10.51 -4.08
N ALA A 177 20.11 9.18 -4.15
CA ALA A 177 18.97 8.31 -3.92
C ALA A 177 18.42 8.42 -2.49
N ASP A 178 19.30 8.45 -1.49
CA ASP A 178 18.92 8.58 -0.08
C ASP A 178 18.32 9.97 0.16
N ALA A 179 18.97 11.04 -0.32
CA ALA A 179 18.45 12.40 -0.19
C ALA A 179 17.03 12.56 -0.75
N LEU A 180 16.76 12.02 -1.95
CA LEU A 180 15.42 12.05 -2.55
C LEU A 180 14.41 11.20 -1.75
N ASN A 181 14.83 10.08 -1.16
CA ASN A 181 13.95 9.23 -0.36
C ASN A 181 13.69 9.81 1.04
N HIS A 182 14.68 10.46 1.67
CA HIS A 182 14.51 11.25 2.90
C HIS A 182 13.44 12.32 2.68
N LEU A 183 13.53 13.12 1.61
CA LEU A 183 12.54 14.13 1.27
C LEU A 183 11.15 13.52 0.97
N TYR A 184 11.11 12.44 0.19
CA TYR A 184 9.86 11.74 -0.14
C TYR A 184 9.09 11.24 1.09
N VAL A 185 9.81 10.78 2.13
CA VAL A 185 9.20 10.28 3.38
C VAL A 185 8.94 11.41 4.38
N LEU A 186 9.85 12.37 4.53
CA LEU A 186 9.80 13.35 5.63
C LEU A 186 8.96 14.59 5.32
N LEU A 187 8.85 15.03 4.06
CA LEU A 187 7.99 16.18 3.71
C LEU A 187 6.52 15.98 4.16
N PRO A 188 5.86 14.82 3.93
CA PRO A 188 4.51 14.59 4.44
C PRO A 188 4.40 14.46 5.97
N VAL A 189 5.50 14.15 6.66
CA VAL A 189 5.58 14.02 8.14
C VAL A 189 5.67 15.40 8.80
N LEU A 190 6.33 16.35 8.14
CA LEU A 190 6.44 17.74 8.56
C LEU A 190 5.11 18.48 8.28
N ASP A 191 4.51 18.23 7.12
CA ASP A 191 3.20 18.74 6.71
C ASP A 191 2.08 18.28 7.66
N ASP A 192 2.05 16.99 8.04
CA ASP A 192 1.07 16.38 8.97
C ASP A 192 -0.39 16.76 8.63
N ALA A 193 -0.64 16.89 7.32
CA ALA A 193 -1.88 17.35 6.71
C ALA A 193 -2.25 16.54 5.45
N LYS A 194 -1.81 15.27 5.32
CA LYS A 194 -2.19 14.40 4.19
C LYS A 194 -3.72 14.35 4.05
N HIS A 195 -4.25 15.01 3.00
CA HIS A 195 -5.69 15.16 2.74
C HIS A 195 -6.23 14.17 1.69
N TYR A 196 -5.44 13.14 1.36
CA TYR A 196 -5.79 12.06 0.45
C TYR A 196 -6.04 10.79 1.27
N TRP A 197 -6.92 9.90 0.79
CA TRP A 197 -7.12 8.59 1.41
C TRP A 197 -5.80 7.81 1.42
N ILE A 198 -5.26 7.56 2.62
CA ILE A 198 -4.06 6.74 2.83
C ILE A 198 -4.46 5.26 2.66
N ALA A 199 -4.25 4.75 1.46
CA ALA A 199 -4.48 3.35 1.11
C ALA A 199 -3.32 2.45 1.60
N PRO A 200 -3.54 1.13 1.77
CA PRO A 200 -2.53 0.23 2.34
C PRO A 200 -1.18 0.18 1.59
N ASP A 201 -1.16 0.49 0.29
CA ASP A 201 0.07 0.59 -0.51
C ASP A 201 0.99 1.76 -0.09
N GLU A 202 0.51 2.70 0.72
CA GLU A 202 1.37 3.70 1.38
C GLU A 202 2.35 3.05 2.36
N VAL A 203 2.04 1.87 2.93
CA VAL A 203 2.98 1.08 3.73
C VAL A 203 4.11 0.53 2.84
N ASP A 204 3.78 -0.08 1.69
CA ASP A 204 4.80 -0.55 0.73
C ASP A 204 5.68 0.58 0.22
N LYS A 205 5.12 1.77 0.01
CA LYS A 205 5.88 2.98 -0.38
C LYS A 205 6.79 3.44 0.74
N LEU A 206 6.30 3.46 1.99
CA LEU A 206 7.09 3.85 3.16
C LEU A 206 8.24 2.88 3.42
N VAL A 207 7.97 1.56 3.41
CA VAL A 207 9.01 0.53 3.61
C VAL A 207 10.05 0.60 2.50
N ARG A 208 9.63 0.69 1.22
CA ARG A 208 10.55 0.77 0.07
C ARG A 208 11.38 2.06 0.04
N ALA A 209 10.84 3.20 0.46
CA ALA A 209 11.56 4.47 0.48
C ALA A 209 12.36 4.67 1.78
N GLY A 210 11.88 4.11 2.89
CA GLY A 210 12.53 4.12 4.19
C GLY A 210 13.74 3.20 4.28
N GLY A 211 13.72 2.07 3.56
CA GLY A 211 14.85 1.14 3.49
C GLY A 211 15.44 0.81 4.86
N GLY A 212 16.77 0.70 4.94
CA GLY A 212 17.48 0.55 6.21
C GLY A 212 17.49 1.82 7.08
N TRP A 213 17.51 3.01 6.47
CA TRP A 213 17.65 4.27 7.24
C TRP A 213 16.47 4.51 8.19
N LEU A 214 15.25 4.15 7.79
CA LEU A 214 14.06 4.35 8.60
C LEU A 214 13.95 3.32 9.75
N ARG A 215 14.49 2.11 9.58
CA ARG A 215 14.64 1.13 10.66
C ARG A 215 15.52 1.70 11.78
N ASP A 216 16.63 2.33 11.42
CA ASP A 216 17.66 2.78 12.38
C ASP A 216 17.37 4.19 12.93
N HIS A 217 16.42 4.92 12.35
CA HIS A 217 16.13 6.29 12.74
C HIS A 217 15.52 6.40 14.16
N PRO A 218 16.05 7.25 15.07
CA PRO A 218 15.56 7.35 16.45
C PRO A 218 14.12 7.86 16.55
N ALA A 219 13.64 8.59 15.53
CA ALA A 219 12.25 9.04 15.43
C ALA A 219 11.35 8.14 14.57
N ARG A 220 11.74 6.90 14.24
CA ARG A 220 10.99 5.99 13.33
C ARG A 220 9.51 5.87 13.63
N GLY A 221 9.13 5.71 14.90
CA GLY A 221 7.72 5.67 15.32
C GLY A 221 6.96 6.96 14.99
N LEU A 222 7.57 8.13 15.21
CA LEU A 222 6.96 9.43 14.88
C LEU A 222 6.80 9.61 13.36
N ILE A 223 7.83 9.25 12.59
CA ILE A 223 7.83 9.31 11.11
C ILE A 223 6.70 8.42 10.58
N THR A 224 6.72 7.14 10.92
CA THR A 224 5.76 6.14 10.46
C THR A 224 4.33 6.51 10.85
N ARG A 225 4.10 6.94 12.09
CA ARG A 225 2.81 7.41 12.58
C ARG A 225 2.27 8.58 11.75
N ARG A 226 3.06 9.62 11.52
CA ARG A 226 2.60 10.81 10.78
C ARG A 226 2.46 10.54 9.28
N TYR A 227 3.39 9.81 8.68
CA TYR A 227 3.34 9.46 7.26
C TYR A 227 2.07 8.68 6.91
N LEU A 228 1.60 7.83 7.83
CA LEU A 228 0.40 7.00 7.66
C LEU A 228 -0.85 7.65 8.31
N GLY A 229 -0.83 8.97 8.52
CA GLY A 229 -1.99 9.74 8.97
C GLY A 229 -2.52 9.31 10.34
N ARG A 230 -1.62 8.88 11.23
CA ARG A 230 -1.88 8.42 12.60
C ARG A 230 -2.78 7.16 12.68
N ARG A 231 -2.90 6.41 11.58
CA ARG A 231 -3.61 5.12 11.50
C ARG A 231 -2.75 4.02 12.16
N ARG A 232 -2.99 3.78 13.46
CA ARG A 232 -2.20 2.85 14.30
C ARG A 232 -2.05 1.43 13.73
N THR A 233 -2.97 0.94 12.89
CA THR A 233 -2.84 -0.35 12.20
C THR A 233 -1.70 -0.32 11.17
N LEU A 234 -1.76 0.64 10.23
CA LEU A 234 -0.72 0.82 9.20
C LEU A 234 0.64 1.15 9.84
N GLU A 235 0.64 1.94 10.93
CA GLU A 235 1.85 2.27 11.69
C GLU A 235 2.55 1.02 12.22
N ARG A 236 1.81 0.06 12.79
CA ARG A 236 2.38 -1.18 13.33
C ARG A 236 2.93 -2.07 12.22
N THR A 237 2.18 -2.28 11.13
CA THR A 237 2.63 -3.06 9.96
C THR A 237 3.87 -2.45 9.28
N ALA A 238 3.95 -1.12 9.21
CA ALA A 238 5.13 -0.47 8.66
C ALA A 238 6.36 -0.64 9.57
N LEU A 239 6.19 -0.58 10.91
CA LEU A 239 7.29 -0.77 11.86
C LEU A 239 7.79 -2.22 11.90
N ALA A 240 6.91 -3.21 11.83
CA ALA A 240 7.29 -4.62 11.84
C ALA A 240 8.02 -5.01 10.53
N ARG A 241 7.50 -4.65 9.36
CA ARG A 241 8.21 -4.86 8.08
C ARG A 241 9.55 -4.12 7.95
N LEU A 242 9.73 -3.01 8.68
CA LEU A 242 11.04 -2.35 8.79
C LEU A 242 12.02 -3.10 9.69
N ALA A 243 11.53 -3.88 10.66
CA ALA A 243 12.35 -4.77 11.47
C ALA A 243 12.76 -6.03 10.68
N GLU A 244 11.82 -6.69 9.99
CA GLU A 244 12.08 -7.87 9.14
C GLU A 244 13.21 -7.64 8.11
N LEU A 245 13.28 -6.43 7.53
CA LEU A 245 14.36 -6.03 6.59
C LEU A 245 15.76 -5.93 7.23
N GLY A 246 15.84 -5.91 8.56
CA GLY A 246 17.10 -5.91 9.30
C GLY A 246 17.71 -7.30 9.40
N ASP A 247 16.88 -8.27 9.76
CA ASP A 247 17.29 -9.66 9.99
C ASP A 247 17.81 -10.29 8.68
N GLU A 248 17.15 -10.00 7.55
CA GLU A 248 17.61 -10.37 6.19
C GLU A 248 19.01 -9.82 5.81
N LEU A 249 19.51 -8.79 6.49
CA LEU A 249 20.81 -8.19 6.21
C LEU A 249 21.90 -8.74 7.15
N GLU A 250 21.56 -9.04 8.41
CA GLU A 250 22.48 -9.69 9.35
C GLU A 250 22.75 -11.14 8.94
N ASP A 251 21.74 -11.88 8.48
CA ASP A 251 21.90 -13.23 7.89
C ASP A 251 22.79 -13.25 6.63
N ARG A 252 22.96 -12.12 5.95
CA ARG A 252 23.87 -11.98 4.78
C ARG A 252 25.28 -11.54 5.14
N LEU A 253 25.50 -11.07 6.37
CA LEU A 253 26.80 -10.59 6.86
C LEU A 253 27.57 -11.65 7.67
N HIS A 254 26.90 -12.73 8.09
CA HIS A 254 27.56 -13.94 8.58
C HIS A 254 27.98 -14.82 7.40
N PRO A 255 29.29 -15.01 7.13
CA PRO A 255 29.71 -16.06 6.21
C PRO A 255 29.39 -17.41 6.84
N ALA A 256 28.57 -18.21 6.15
CA ALA A 256 28.31 -19.59 6.55
C ALA A 256 29.65 -20.34 6.66
N ILE A 257 29.94 -20.85 7.87
CA ILE A 257 31.10 -21.70 8.11
C ILE A 257 30.88 -22.99 7.30
N PRO A 258 31.78 -23.37 6.37
CA PRO A 258 31.62 -24.62 5.64
C PRO A 258 31.90 -25.80 6.57
N GLU A 259 30.95 -26.74 6.68
CA GLU A 259 31.25 -28.07 7.19
C GLU A 259 31.86 -28.93 6.07
N ASP A 260 33.03 -29.52 6.34
CA ASP A 260 33.78 -30.36 5.41
C ASP A 260 33.14 -31.76 5.25
N THR A 261 32.95 -32.21 4.00
CA THR A 261 33.27 -33.59 3.53
C THR A 261 33.27 -33.67 1.99
N PRO A 262 33.83 -34.71 1.32
CA PRO A 262 35.01 -34.47 0.49
C PRO A 262 34.84 -34.74 -1.01
N ALA A 263 35.92 -34.52 -1.75
CA ALA A 263 36.00 -34.40 -3.21
C ALA A 263 35.63 -35.64 -4.06
N THR A 264 35.15 -35.36 -5.29
CA THR A 264 35.50 -36.11 -6.51
C THR A 264 35.53 -35.11 -7.69
N ALA A 265 36.33 -35.36 -8.74
CA ALA A 265 36.87 -34.32 -9.62
C ALA A 265 36.46 -34.41 -11.11
N LEU A 266 36.16 -33.24 -11.72
CA LEU A 266 36.61 -32.73 -13.05
C LEU A 266 36.27 -33.49 -14.37
N PRO A 267 36.38 -32.88 -15.58
CA PRO A 267 36.18 -31.47 -16.02
C PRO A 267 35.47 -31.34 -17.41
N CYS A 268 35.65 -30.17 -18.09
CA CYS A 268 35.46 -29.84 -19.53
C CYS A 268 34.06 -29.38 -20.02
N THR A 269 33.90 -28.39 -20.93
CA THR A 269 34.77 -27.30 -21.49
C THR A 269 33.91 -26.31 -22.33
N THR A 270 34.42 -25.09 -22.60
CA THR A 270 34.21 -24.22 -23.80
C THR A 270 32.76 -23.78 -24.16
N ASP A 271 32.45 -22.46 -24.23
CA ASP A 271 32.61 -21.53 -25.38
C ASP A 271 31.66 -21.86 -26.56
N GLU A 272 31.09 -20.94 -27.36
CA GLU A 272 31.11 -19.46 -27.44
C GLU A 272 29.86 -18.99 -28.26
N ASP A 273 29.73 -17.67 -28.46
CA ASP A 273 29.06 -17.00 -29.60
C ASP A 273 27.52 -16.99 -29.83
N ALA A 274 27.03 -15.74 -29.94
CA ALA A 274 25.86 -15.30 -30.71
C ALA A 274 26.30 -14.91 -32.14
N PRO A 275 25.53 -14.21 -33.01
CA PRO A 275 24.11 -13.84 -33.01
C PRO A 275 23.38 -14.30 -34.31
N ASN A 276 22.20 -13.76 -34.65
CA ASN A 276 21.98 -12.90 -35.85
C ASN A 276 20.49 -12.57 -36.17
N THR A 277 20.27 -11.41 -36.82
CA THR A 277 19.18 -11.03 -37.76
C THR A 277 17.68 -11.22 -37.45
N ALA A 278 16.99 -10.08 -37.28
CA ALA A 278 15.73 -9.74 -38.00
C ALA A 278 16.08 -9.30 -39.47
N PRO A 279 15.19 -8.82 -40.39
CA PRO A 279 13.79 -8.34 -40.29
C PRO A 279 12.93 -8.86 -41.52
N PRO A 280 12.04 -8.13 -42.25
CA PRO A 280 11.30 -6.86 -42.06
C PRO A 280 9.78 -6.91 -42.47
N PHE A 281 9.18 -5.73 -42.73
CA PHE A 281 7.86 -5.41 -43.32
C PHE A 281 6.66 -5.32 -42.34
N ALA A 282 5.70 -4.39 -42.48
CA ALA A 282 5.64 -3.16 -43.30
C ALA A 282 4.66 -2.12 -42.71
N THR A 283 4.71 -0.91 -43.25
CA THR A 283 3.86 0.27 -43.02
C THR A 283 2.39 0.10 -43.41
N ASP A 284 1.47 0.79 -42.71
CA ASP A 284 0.48 1.67 -43.39
C ASP A 284 -0.02 2.80 -42.45
N ALA A 285 -0.74 3.79 -43.01
CA ALA A 285 -1.01 5.10 -42.40
C ALA A 285 -2.51 5.48 -42.28
N ALA A 286 -2.76 6.76 -41.97
CA ALA A 286 -4.02 7.53 -42.11
C ALA A 286 -5.05 7.59 -40.96
N ALA A 287 -4.76 8.44 -39.98
CA ALA A 287 -5.52 9.69 -39.69
C ALA A 287 -7.03 9.60 -39.29
N PRO A 288 -7.76 10.72 -39.07
CA PRO A 288 -8.26 11.03 -37.72
C PRO A 288 -9.80 11.13 -37.63
N ASN A 289 -10.35 11.27 -36.41
CA ASN A 289 -11.75 11.68 -36.26
C ASN A 289 -11.94 12.75 -35.18
N THR A 290 -12.96 13.58 -35.38
CA THR A 290 -13.07 14.95 -34.87
C THR A 290 -13.95 15.07 -33.63
N ALA A 291 -13.64 16.05 -32.78
CA ALA A 291 -14.53 16.49 -31.71
C ALA A 291 -15.62 17.45 -32.24
N ARG A 292 -16.81 17.44 -31.63
CA ARG A 292 -17.76 18.57 -31.66
C ARG A 292 -18.31 18.84 -30.25
N PRO A 293 -18.59 20.12 -29.89
CA PRO A 293 -18.96 20.55 -28.53
C PRO A 293 -20.48 20.62 -28.31
N LEU A 294 -20.91 20.85 -27.07
CA LEU A 294 -22.28 21.25 -26.72
C LEU A 294 -22.34 22.37 -25.66
N THR A 295 -23.38 23.19 -25.77
CA THR A 295 -23.66 24.48 -25.08
C THR A 295 -25.19 24.62 -24.91
N THR A 296 -25.79 25.43 -24.02
CA THR A 296 -25.30 26.41 -23.02
C THR A 296 -26.40 26.65 -21.97
N ASP A 297 -26.02 27.07 -20.76
CA ASP A 297 -26.82 27.82 -19.77
C ASP A 297 -28.12 27.21 -19.16
N GLY A 298 -28.44 27.69 -17.94
CA GLY A 298 -29.68 27.34 -17.22
C GLY A 298 -29.74 27.76 -15.73
N THR A 299 -29.80 29.06 -15.43
CA THR A 299 -30.26 29.63 -14.12
C THR A 299 -31.80 29.59 -14.03
N VAL A 300 -32.53 29.72 -12.91
CA VAL A 300 -32.39 30.23 -11.51
C VAL A 300 -33.44 29.46 -10.61
N PRO A 301 -33.78 29.77 -9.33
CA PRO A 301 -33.25 30.67 -8.29
C PRO A 301 -33.14 30.07 -6.84
N ASP A 302 -32.75 30.95 -5.91
CA ASP A 302 -32.68 30.91 -4.43
C ASP A 302 -33.99 30.56 -3.67
N THR A 303 -33.87 29.82 -2.55
CA THR A 303 -34.75 29.89 -1.34
C THR A 303 -33.99 29.33 -0.11
N ALA A 304 -34.26 29.85 1.09
CA ALA A 304 -33.38 29.70 2.25
C ALA A 304 -33.98 28.97 3.49
N LEU A 305 -33.10 28.31 4.25
CA LEU A 305 -33.23 27.83 5.66
C LEU A 305 -34.16 26.61 5.94
N PRO A 306 -33.98 25.87 7.07
CA PRO A 306 -32.99 25.97 8.15
C PRO A 306 -32.18 24.67 8.47
N HIS A 307 -31.31 24.76 9.49
CA HIS A 307 -30.45 23.70 10.06
C HIS A 307 -31.23 22.55 10.74
N PRO A 308 -30.68 21.32 10.76
CA PRO A 308 -30.57 20.59 12.03
C PRO A 308 -29.20 19.90 12.23
N ALA A 309 -29.01 19.26 13.39
CA ALA A 309 -27.72 18.84 13.94
C ALA A 309 -27.37 17.34 13.75
N ASP A 310 -26.11 17.03 14.09
CA ASP A 310 -25.49 15.73 14.40
C ASP A 310 -26.32 14.44 14.25
N VAL A 311 -26.01 13.67 13.19
CA VAL A 311 -25.95 12.19 13.27
C VAL A 311 -24.77 11.70 12.41
N ALA A 312 -23.70 11.23 13.05
CA ALA A 312 -22.57 10.62 12.33
C ALA A 312 -22.89 9.15 11.98
N ALA A 313 -23.13 8.86 10.70
CA ALA A 313 -23.23 7.50 10.19
C ALA A 313 -21.82 6.88 9.99
N PRO A 314 -21.59 5.61 10.37
CA PRO A 314 -20.29 4.96 10.15
C PRO A 314 -20.10 4.54 8.67
N ASP A 315 -18.94 4.88 8.12
CA ASP A 315 -18.54 4.66 6.72
C ASP A 315 -18.06 3.20 6.47
N PRO A 316 -18.66 2.44 5.53
CA PRO A 316 -18.38 1.01 5.36
C PRO A 316 -17.42 0.70 4.19
N ALA A 317 -16.11 0.87 4.39
CA ALA A 317 -15.09 0.24 3.55
C ALA A 317 -13.72 0.17 4.24
N LEU A 318 -13.15 -1.05 4.35
CA LEU A 318 -11.70 -1.40 4.37
C LEU A 318 -11.49 -2.79 5.01
N SER A 319 -11.82 -3.87 4.30
CA SER A 319 -11.11 -5.15 4.47
C SER A 319 -9.84 -5.09 3.61
N HIS A 320 -8.68 -5.44 4.17
CA HIS A 320 -7.45 -5.95 3.52
C HIS A 320 -6.26 -5.84 4.48
N ALA A 321 -6.13 -6.83 5.35
CA ALA A 321 -4.92 -7.04 6.13
C ALA A 321 -3.87 -7.78 5.28
N THR A 322 -2.62 -7.33 5.37
CA THR A 322 -1.44 -8.07 4.90
C THR A 322 -0.88 -8.86 6.07
N ASP A 323 -0.80 -10.19 5.94
CA ASP A 323 -0.08 -11.04 6.90
C ASP A 323 1.42 -10.71 6.91
N GLU A 324 2.00 -10.69 8.10
CA GLU A 324 3.45 -10.70 8.35
C GLU A 324 3.93 -12.13 8.63
N ALA A 325 5.22 -12.39 8.47
CA ALA A 325 5.77 -13.73 8.55
C ALA A 325 6.33 -14.05 9.95
N VAL A 326 6.28 -15.33 10.32
CA VAL A 326 7.07 -15.91 11.42
C VAL A 326 7.95 -16.99 10.79
N PRO A 327 9.25 -17.11 11.16
CA PRO A 327 10.20 -17.91 10.40
C PRO A 327 10.01 -19.42 10.63
N GLY A 328 9.68 -20.13 9.55
CA GLY A 328 9.58 -21.60 9.54
C GLY A 328 8.86 -22.09 8.28
N GLY A 329 9.59 -22.56 7.27
CA GLY A 329 9.05 -23.36 6.15
C GLY A 329 7.91 -22.77 5.29
N GLY A 330 8.26 -22.09 4.19
CA GLY A 330 7.39 -21.98 3.00
C GLY A 330 6.19 -21.03 3.08
N GLY A 331 6.39 -19.78 2.62
CA GLY A 331 5.32 -18.80 2.42
C GLY A 331 4.76 -18.17 3.70
N GLY A 332 4.29 -16.93 3.61
CA GLY A 332 3.63 -16.22 4.71
C GLY A 332 2.24 -16.81 5.04
N LEU A 333 1.72 -16.51 6.23
CA LEU A 333 0.53 -17.16 6.78
C LEU A 333 -0.70 -17.10 5.85
N SER A 334 -0.99 -15.94 5.23
CA SER A 334 -2.04 -15.79 4.22
C SER A 334 -1.87 -16.71 3.00
N GLY A 335 -0.62 -16.99 2.60
CA GLY A 335 -0.32 -17.96 1.55
C GLY A 335 -0.66 -19.38 1.98
N ARG A 336 -0.18 -19.79 3.17
CA ARG A 336 -0.51 -21.12 3.74
C ARG A 336 -2.00 -21.31 3.94
N ARG A 337 -2.71 -20.27 4.38
CA ARG A 337 -4.17 -20.25 4.53
C ARG A 337 -4.89 -20.50 3.20
N ARG A 338 -4.51 -19.79 2.13
CA ARG A 338 -5.10 -20.02 0.79
C ARG A 338 -4.79 -21.41 0.25
N VAL A 339 -3.56 -21.91 0.42
CA VAL A 339 -3.18 -23.27 0.02
C VAL A 339 -4.03 -24.31 0.76
N ALA A 340 -4.12 -24.24 2.09
CA ALA A 340 -4.94 -25.16 2.89
C ALA A 340 -6.42 -25.16 2.47
N VAL A 341 -7.00 -23.98 2.22
CA VAL A 341 -8.38 -23.85 1.71
C VAL A 341 -8.52 -24.50 0.33
N LEU A 342 -7.58 -24.27 -0.59
CA LEU A 342 -7.63 -24.83 -1.96
C LEU A 342 -7.47 -26.35 -1.97
N ASP A 343 -6.50 -26.88 -1.23
CA ASP A 343 -6.27 -28.32 -1.11
C ASP A 343 -7.47 -29.01 -0.47
N ARG A 344 -8.11 -28.36 0.50
CA ARG A 344 -9.34 -28.88 1.13
C ARG A 344 -10.54 -28.84 0.18
N LEU A 345 -10.73 -27.77 -0.59
CA LEU A 345 -11.77 -27.70 -1.64
C LEU A 345 -11.58 -28.78 -2.72
N GLU A 346 -10.33 -29.09 -3.09
CA GLU A 346 -10.00 -30.16 -4.03
C GLU A 346 -10.28 -31.55 -3.44
N ALA A 347 -9.90 -31.79 -2.17
CA ALA A 347 -10.20 -33.04 -1.46
C ALA A 347 -11.71 -33.28 -1.26
N LEU A 348 -12.51 -32.22 -1.09
CA LEU A 348 -13.97 -32.29 -1.02
C LEU A 348 -14.63 -32.47 -2.40
N GLY A 349 -13.87 -32.33 -3.50
CA GLY A 349 -14.37 -32.50 -4.86
C GLY A 349 -15.30 -31.38 -5.33
N ALA A 350 -15.19 -30.16 -4.76
CA ALA A 350 -16.04 -29.04 -5.15
C ALA A 350 -15.83 -28.65 -6.63
N THR A 351 -16.93 -28.39 -7.34
CA THR A 351 -16.95 -27.89 -8.73
C THR A 351 -17.46 -26.46 -8.83
N SER A 352 -18.20 -26.01 -7.82
CA SER A 352 -18.71 -24.66 -7.68
C SER A 352 -18.40 -24.08 -6.29
N VAL A 353 -17.79 -22.88 -6.25
CA VAL A 353 -17.30 -22.25 -5.02
C VAL A 353 -17.72 -20.78 -4.95
N ILE A 354 -18.19 -20.34 -3.78
CA ILE A 354 -18.39 -18.93 -3.47
C ILE A 354 -17.47 -18.45 -2.34
N ASP A 355 -16.73 -17.39 -2.61
CA ASP A 355 -15.84 -16.68 -1.69
C ASP A 355 -16.61 -15.50 -1.05
N LEU A 356 -16.92 -15.61 0.25
CA LEU A 356 -17.79 -14.71 1.00
C LEU A 356 -16.95 -13.77 1.85
N GLY A 357 -16.71 -12.54 1.37
CA GLY A 357 -15.65 -11.66 1.88
C GLY A 357 -14.41 -11.67 0.97
N CYS A 358 -14.61 -11.82 -0.34
CA CYS A 358 -13.53 -12.11 -1.30
C CYS A 358 -12.46 -11.01 -1.44
N GLY A 359 -12.73 -9.80 -0.93
CA GLY A 359 -11.77 -8.71 -0.93
C GLY A 359 -11.27 -8.34 -2.33
N ARG A 360 -9.93 -8.38 -2.49
CA ARG A 360 -9.13 -8.11 -3.69
C ARG A 360 -9.08 -9.33 -4.63
N GLY A 361 -9.83 -10.39 -4.35
CA GLY A 361 -9.90 -11.58 -5.20
C GLY A 361 -8.61 -12.40 -5.22
N GLU A 362 -7.96 -12.56 -4.07
CA GLU A 362 -6.76 -13.38 -3.94
C GLU A 362 -7.06 -14.85 -4.12
N LEU A 363 -7.96 -15.39 -3.29
CA LEU A 363 -8.46 -16.75 -3.44
C LEU A 363 -9.15 -16.93 -4.80
N LEU A 364 -9.96 -15.98 -5.26
CA LEU A 364 -10.59 -16.00 -6.60
C LEU A 364 -9.61 -16.19 -7.76
N GLY A 365 -8.43 -15.59 -7.69
CA GLY A 365 -7.41 -15.72 -8.72
C GLY A 365 -6.88 -17.16 -8.85
N GLU A 366 -6.67 -17.79 -7.71
CA GLU A 366 -6.20 -19.17 -7.57
C GLU A 366 -7.31 -20.18 -7.91
N LEU A 367 -8.54 -19.96 -7.43
CA LEU A 367 -9.74 -20.75 -7.79
C LEU A 367 -9.96 -20.78 -9.31
N LEU A 368 -9.88 -19.63 -9.99
CA LEU A 368 -10.03 -19.59 -11.46
C LEU A 368 -8.89 -20.30 -12.21
N GLY A 369 -7.74 -20.48 -11.58
CA GLY A 369 -6.61 -21.27 -12.11
C GLY A 369 -6.90 -22.79 -12.13
N ARG A 370 -7.81 -23.29 -11.29
CA ARG A 370 -8.18 -24.71 -11.25
C ARG A 370 -9.25 -25.02 -12.32
N PRO A 371 -9.01 -25.93 -13.30
CA PRO A 371 -9.99 -26.22 -14.36
C PRO A 371 -11.27 -26.91 -13.88
N ARG A 372 -11.23 -27.66 -12.76
CA ARG A 372 -12.38 -28.37 -12.18
C ARG A 372 -13.49 -27.44 -11.66
N LEU A 373 -13.14 -26.18 -11.35
CA LEU A 373 -14.08 -25.20 -10.80
C LEU A 373 -14.87 -24.51 -11.93
N THR A 374 -15.99 -25.09 -12.33
CA THR A 374 -16.83 -24.60 -13.43
C THR A 374 -17.59 -23.32 -13.08
N ARG A 375 -17.82 -23.05 -11.78
CA ARG A 375 -18.53 -21.84 -11.30
C ARG A 375 -17.83 -21.26 -10.07
N VAL A 376 -17.34 -20.03 -10.18
CA VAL A 376 -16.69 -19.29 -9.10
C VAL A 376 -17.46 -17.98 -8.87
N ALA A 377 -17.71 -17.65 -7.60
CA ALA A 377 -18.27 -16.36 -7.24
C ALA A 377 -17.46 -15.68 -6.13
N GLY A 378 -17.36 -14.35 -6.20
CA GLY A 378 -16.84 -13.51 -5.14
C GLY A 378 -17.89 -12.50 -4.69
N MET A 379 -18.17 -12.46 -3.39
CA MET A 379 -19.00 -11.44 -2.77
C MET A 379 -18.18 -10.63 -1.76
N ASP A 380 -18.38 -9.32 -1.73
CA ASP A 380 -17.87 -8.45 -0.67
C ASP A 380 -18.90 -7.36 -0.35
N VAL A 381 -18.86 -6.82 0.87
CA VAL A 381 -19.68 -5.66 1.27
C VAL A 381 -19.13 -4.36 0.68
N SER A 382 -17.82 -4.30 0.45
CA SER A 382 -17.09 -3.15 -0.06
C SER A 382 -17.08 -3.12 -1.60
N PRO A 383 -17.72 -2.12 -2.24
CA PRO A 383 -17.64 -1.95 -3.69
C PRO A 383 -16.20 -1.61 -4.13
N MET A 384 -15.39 -1.00 -3.26
CA MET A 384 -13.97 -0.75 -3.52
C MET A 384 -13.13 -2.03 -3.56
N ALA A 385 -13.45 -3.01 -2.72
CA ALA A 385 -12.78 -4.31 -2.72
C ALA A 385 -13.07 -5.05 -4.04
N LEU A 386 -14.34 -5.11 -4.45
CA LEU A 386 -14.77 -5.69 -5.73
C LEU A 386 -14.12 -4.99 -6.94
N ALA A 387 -14.01 -3.66 -6.93
CA ALA A 387 -13.30 -2.91 -7.97
C ALA A 387 -11.77 -3.16 -7.96
N ALA A 388 -11.18 -3.51 -6.81
CA ALA A 388 -9.79 -3.95 -6.74
C ALA A 388 -9.61 -5.39 -7.23
N ALA A 389 -10.53 -6.30 -6.90
CA ALA A 389 -10.58 -7.66 -7.45
C ALA A 389 -10.73 -7.67 -8.97
N ALA A 390 -11.67 -6.88 -9.50
CA ALA A 390 -11.88 -6.73 -10.94
C ALA A 390 -10.59 -6.36 -11.69
N ARG A 391 -9.84 -5.38 -11.17
CA ARG A 391 -8.55 -4.95 -11.73
C ARG A 391 -7.44 -5.98 -11.54
N LYS A 392 -7.33 -6.61 -10.36
CA LYS A 392 -6.31 -7.64 -10.07
C LYS A 392 -6.48 -8.88 -10.96
N LEU A 393 -7.73 -9.30 -11.17
CA LEU A 393 -8.11 -10.40 -12.06
C LEU A 393 -8.13 -10.01 -13.55
N ARG A 394 -7.95 -8.72 -13.88
CA ARG A 394 -7.97 -8.16 -15.24
C ARG A 394 -9.23 -8.53 -16.04
N LEU A 395 -10.41 -8.32 -15.46
CA LEU A 395 -11.69 -8.75 -16.08
C LEU A 395 -11.89 -8.26 -17.51
N ASP A 396 -11.47 -7.02 -17.82
CA ASP A 396 -11.62 -6.41 -19.15
C ASP A 396 -10.71 -7.04 -20.22
N HIS A 397 -9.75 -7.87 -19.81
CA HIS A 397 -8.82 -8.60 -20.66
C HIS A 397 -8.87 -10.12 -20.40
N MET A 398 -9.87 -10.59 -19.66
CA MET A 398 -10.05 -12.00 -19.34
C MET A 398 -10.69 -12.72 -20.52
N SER A 399 -10.22 -13.92 -20.86
CA SER A 399 -10.85 -14.73 -21.92
C SER A 399 -12.30 -15.03 -21.57
N GLU A 400 -13.18 -15.03 -22.57
CA GLU A 400 -14.63 -15.25 -22.40
C GLU A 400 -14.93 -16.53 -21.61
N SER A 401 -14.24 -17.63 -21.91
CA SER A 401 -14.33 -18.90 -21.19
C SER A 401 -13.96 -18.83 -19.70
N ARG A 402 -13.01 -17.97 -19.32
CA ARG A 402 -12.63 -17.74 -17.91
C ARG A 402 -13.55 -16.73 -17.25
N ARG A 403 -14.04 -15.74 -18.00
CA ARG A 403 -14.98 -14.71 -17.53
C ARG A 403 -16.36 -15.28 -17.23
N ALA A 404 -16.86 -16.18 -18.07
CA ALA A 404 -18.15 -16.86 -17.89
C ALA A 404 -18.20 -17.70 -16.59
N ARG A 405 -17.04 -18.18 -16.10
CA ARG A 405 -16.92 -18.91 -14.83
C ARG A 405 -16.98 -18.00 -13.61
N LEU A 406 -16.78 -16.68 -13.72
CA LEU A 406 -16.67 -15.75 -12.58
C LEU A 406 -17.83 -14.76 -12.47
N THR A 407 -18.56 -14.84 -11.36
CA THR A 407 -19.46 -13.76 -10.90
C THR A 407 -18.80 -12.94 -9.80
N LEU A 408 -18.81 -11.61 -9.89
CA LEU A 408 -18.52 -10.71 -8.76
C LEU A 408 -19.76 -9.90 -8.43
N PHE A 409 -20.12 -9.78 -7.16
CA PHE A 409 -21.26 -8.95 -6.74
C PHE A 409 -21.12 -8.37 -5.34
N GLN A 410 -21.77 -7.23 -5.10
CA GLN A 410 -21.88 -6.66 -3.76
C GLN A 410 -23.01 -7.34 -2.99
N GLY A 411 -22.74 -7.65 -1.73
CA GLY A 411 -23.69 -8.23 -0.78
C GLY A 411 -23.11 -8.27 0.63
N ALA A 412 -23.91 -8.63 1.63
CA ALA A 412 -23.45 -8.77 3.01
C ALA A 412 -24.10 -10.00 3.67
N LEU A 413 -23.38 -10.62 4.61
CA LEU A 413 -23.84 -11.80 5.34
C LEU A 413 -24.89 -11.47 6.43
N THR A 414 -25.39 -10.24 6.46
CA THR A 414 -26.42 -9.75 7.41
C THR A 414 -27.85 -9.80 6.84
N TYR A 415 -28.04 -10.26 5.60
CA TYR A 415 -29.35 -10.51 5.01
C TYR A 415 -29.30 -11.68 4.02
N ALA A 416 -30.43 -12.34 3.81
CA ALA A 416 -30.52 -13.46 2.87
C ALA A 416 -30.50 -12.97 1.41
N ASP A 417 -29.61 -13.55 0.60
CA ASP A 417 -29.50 -13.28 -0.83
C ASP A 417 -29.50 -14.60 -1.60
N ARG A 418 -30.42 -14.75 -2.55
CA ARG A 418 -30.56 -15.98 -3.38
C ARG A 418 -29.31 -16.26 -4.23
N ARG A 419 -28.46 -15.26 -4.48
CA ARG A 419 -27.19 -15.40 -5.21
C ARG A 419 -26.13 -16.21 -4.45
N LEU A 420 -26.35 -16.48 -3.15
CA LEU A 420 -25.48 -17.29 -2.30
C LEU A 420 -25.76 -18.80 -2.41
N SER A 421 -26.96 -19.19 -2.86
CA SER A 421 -27.39 -20.59 -2.92
C SER A 421 -26.86 -21.32 -4.17
N GLY A 422 -26.76 -22.65 -4.08
CA GLY A 422 -26.43 -23.52 -5.22
C GLY A 422 -24.94 -23.54 -5.60
N TYR A 423 -24.06 -23.41 -4.61
CA TYR A 423 -22.63 -23.74 -4.74
C TYR A 423 -22.33 -24.98 -3.91
N ASP A 424 -21.37 -25.80 -4.34
CA ASP A 424 -20.92 -26.98 -3.61
C ASP A 424 -20.24 -26.57 -2.31
N ALA A 425 -19.45 -25.50 -2.35
CA ALA A 425 -18.75 -24.96 -1.18
C ALA A 425 -18.86 -23.43 -1.06
N ALA A 426 -18.98 -22.95 0.18
CA ALA A 426 -18.74 -21.56 0.53
C ALA A 426 -17.46 -21.43 1.37
N VAL A 427 -16.72 -20.33 1.18
CA VAL A 427 -15.51 -20.02 1.95
C VAL A 427 -15.71 -18.69 2.68
N LEU A 428 -15.41 -18.68 3.97
CA LEU A 428 -15.32 -17.51 4.84
C LEU A 428 -13.88 -17.46 5.39
N MET A 429 -12.96 -16.89 4.61
CA MET A 429 -11.53 -16.87 4.94
C MET A 429 -11.16 -15.54 5.61
N GLU A 430 -11.00 -15.55 6.93
CA GLU A 430 -10.81 -14.37 7.79
C GLU A 430 -11.97 -13.35 7.64
N VAL A 431 -13.15 -13.71 8.14
CA VAL A 431 -14.42 -12.99 7.91
C VAL A 431 -15.25 -12.89 9.17
N ILE A 432 -15.38 -13.97 9.93
CA ILE A 432 -16.30 -14.05 11.09
C ILE A 432 -15.87 -13.11 12.21
N GLU A 433 -14.57 -12.97 12.44
CA GLU A 433 -13.93 -12.07 13.40
C GLU A 433 -14.19 -10.59 13.12
N HIS A 434 -14.51 -10.22 11.87
CA HIS A 434 -14.89 -8.85 11.50
C HIS A 434 -16.39 -8.56 11.70
N VAL A 435 -17.19 -9.58 12.03
CA VAL A 435 -18.64 -9.43 12.26
C VAL A 435 -18.90 -9.04 13.71
N ASP A 436 -19.75 -8.03 13.94
CA ASP A 436 -20.18 -7.68 15.29
C ASP A 436 -20.89 -8.88 15.93
N PRO A 437 -20.57 -9.33 17.16
CA PRO A 437 -21.12 -10.57 17.73
C PRO A 437 -22.65 -10.73 17.64
N PRO A 438 -23.49 -9.69 17.83
CA PRO A 438 -24.95 -9.79 17.65
C PRO A 438 -25.41 -10.11 16.21
N ARG A 439 -24.51 -10.07 15.23
CA ARG A 439 -24.77 -10.38 13.82
C ARG A 439 -24.30 -11.77 13.41
N LEU A 440 -23.56 -12.49 14.26
CA LEU A 440 -23.12 -13.86 13.98
C LEU A 440 -24.31 -14.80 13.78
N ASP A 441 -25.33 -14.77 14.65
CA ASP A 441 -26.57 -15.55 14.48
C ASP A 441 -27.26 -15.29 13.11
N THR A 442 -27.06 -14.11 12.52
CA THR A 442 -27.61 -13.77 11.20
C THR A 442 -26.75 -14.33 10.08
N LEU A 443 -25.43 -14.20 10.17
CA LEU A 443 -24.47 -14.86 9.26
C LEU A 443 -24.70 -16.36 9.23
N GLU A 444 -24.87 -16.98 10.40
CA GLU A 444 -25.18 -18.40 10.55
C GLU A 444 -26.43 -18.80 9.76
N ARG A 445 -27.54 -18.09 9.99
CA ARG A 445 -28.82 -18.31 9.28
C ARG A 445 -28.70 -18.07 7.78
N VAL A 446 -27.92 -17.09 7.33
CA VAL A 446 -27.71 -16.78 5.92
C VAL A 446 -26.86 -17.85 5.22
N VAL A 447 -25.73 -18.25 5.82
CA VAL A 447 -24.76 -19.18 5.21
C VAL A 447 -25.20 -20.63 5.37
N PHE A 448 -25.41 -21.11 6.59
CA PHE A 448 -25.69 -22.51 6.88
C PHE A 448 -27.17 -22.87 6.71
N GLY A 449 -28.06 -21.89 6.90
CA GLY A 449 -29.51 -22.04 6.73
C GLY A 449 -30.01 -21.78 5.31
N ALA A 450 -29.84 -20.57 4.77
CA ALA A 450 -30.47 -20.12 3.53
C ALA A 450 -29.65 -20.39 2.26
N ALA A 451 -28.32 -20.19 2.31
CA ALA A 451 -27.43 -20.55 1.21
C ALA A 451 -27.21 -22.07 1.17
N ALA A 452 -27.04 -22.69 2.35
CA ALA A 452 -26.98 -24.13 2.60
C ALA A 452 -26.08 -24.92 1.62
N PRO A 453 -24.84 -24.48 1.31
CA PRO A 453 -23.92 -25.23 0.46
C PRO A 453 -23.58 -26.57 1.12
N ARG A 454 -23.14 -27.55 0.32
CA ARG A 454 -22.76 -28.88 0.83
C ARG A 454 -21.58 -28.78 1.81
N HIS A 455 -20.66 -27.87 1.54
CA HIS A 455 -19.49 -27.58 2.37
C HIS A 455 -19.41 -26.10 2.74
N VAL A 456 -18.95 -25.81 3.97
CA VAL A 456 -18.53 -24.45 4.36
C VAL A 456 -17.14 -24.56 4.97
N LEU A 457 -16.19 -23.75 4.50
CA LEU A 457 -14.87 -23.60 5.09
C LEU A 457 -14.81 -22.25 5.78
N VAL A 458 -14.54 -22.23 7.08
CA VAL A 458 -14.35 -21.01 7.88
C VAL A 458 -12.92 -21.00 8.39
N THR A 459 -12.17 -19.93 8.15
CA THR A 459 -10.88 -19.69 8.84
C THR A 459 -10.98 -18.50 9.77
N THR A 460 -10.25 -18.56 10.88
CA THR A 460 -10.14 -17.45 11.85
C THR A 460 -8.79 -17.51 12.58
N PRO A 461 -8.26 -16.39 13.08
CA PRO A 461 -7.11 -16.37 13.98
C PRO A 461 -7.34 -17.23 15.23
N ASN A 462 -6.25 -17.80 15.73
CA ASN A 462 -6.21 -18.37 17.07
C ASN A 462 -5.73 -17.30 18.07
N ALA A 463 -6.60 -16.92 19.01
CA ALA A 463 -6.26 -15.96 20.06
C ALA A 463 -5.17 -16.48 21.02
N GLU A 464 -5.08 -17.80 21.23
CA GLU A 464 -4.04 -18.40 22.10
C GLU A 464 -2.63 -18.15 21.52
N TYR A 465 -2.50 -18.20 20.20
CA TYR A 465 -1.23 -17.96 19.51
C TYR A 465 -0.71 -16.52 19.67
N ASN A 466 -1.55 -15.58 20.10
CA ASN A 466 -1.17 -14.17 20.12
C ASN A 466 0.03 -13.87 21.03
N VAL A 467 0.27 -14.71 22.04
CA VAL A 467 1.45 -14.61 22.92
C VAL A 467 2.78 -14.87 22.20
N ARG A 468 2.76 -15.51 21.02
CA ARG A 468 3.94 -15.79 20.21
C ARG A 468 4.33 -14.66 19.27
N TYR A 469 3.49 -13.64 19.08
CA TYR A 469 3.87 -12.43 18.34
C TYR A 469 4.51 -11.41 19.30
N PRO A 470 5.81 -11.09 19.16
CA PRO A 470 6.45 -10.06 19.97
C PRO A 470 5.69 -8.74 19.85
N PHE A 471 5.51 -8.05 20.98
CA PHE A 471 4.83 -6.74 21.08
C PHE A 471 3.33 -6.74 20.74
N LEU A 472 2.68 -7.89 20.52
CA LEU A 472 1.22 -7.96 20.41
C LEU A 472 0.55 -7.86 21.79
N THR A 473 -0.47 -7.01 21.89
CA THR A 473 -1.34 -6.90 23.06
C THR A 473 -2.80 -6.83 22.60
N GLY A 474 -3.62 -7.74 23.10
CA GLY A 474 -5.00 -7.94 22.62
C GLY A 474 -5.06 -8.67 21.28
N MET A 475 -6.02 -8.28 20.43
CA MET A 475 -6.28 -8.93 19.14
C MET A 475 -5.18 -8.65 18.10
N ARG A 476 -4.89 -9.66 17.27
CA ARG A 476 -3.96 -9.63 16.14
C ARG A 476 -4.29 -8.51 15.15
N HIS A 477 -5.55 -8.25 14.84
CA HIS A 477 -5.97 -7.06 14.09
C HIS A 477 -6.99 -6.17 14.85
N ARG A 478 -7.03 -4.89 14.51
CA ARG A 478 -7.79 -3.83 15.25
C ARG A 478 -9.24 -3.69 14.78
N ASP A 479 -9.51 -4.23 13.61
CA ASP A 479 -10.79 -4.35 12.91
C ASP A 479 -11.47 -5.68 13.22
N HIS A 480 -10.83 -6.57 13.98
CA HIS A 480 -11.51 -7.68 14.64
C HIS A 480 -12.42 -7.16 15.75
N ARG A 481 -13.57 -7.81 15.89
CA ARG A 481 -14.55 -7.62 16.96
C ARG A 481 -14.32 -8.59 18.11
N PHE A 482 -13.75 -9.74 17.79
CA PHE A 482 -13.32 -10.78 18.71
C PHE A 482 -12.21 -11.58 18.02
N GLU A 483 -11.44 -12.33 18.81
CA GLU A 483 -10.64 -13.45 18.32
C GLU A 483 -10.90 -14.61 19.27
N TRP A 484 -11.14 -15.80 18.72
CA TRP A 484 -11.47 -16.97 19.52
C TRP A 484 -10.24 -17.82 19.81
N THR A 485 -10.19 -18.37 21.01
CA THR A 485 -9.38 -19.54 21.35
C THR A 485 -9.85 -20.78 20.56
N ARG A 486 -9.08 -21.87 20.58
CA ARG A 486 -9.49 -23.14 19.98
C ARG A 486 -10.77 -23.70 20.60
N ALA A 487 -10.92 -23.53 21.92
CA ALA A 487 -12.12 -23.97 22.63
C ALA A 487 -13.38 -23.18 22.22
N GLU A 488 -13.29 -21.86 22.10
CA GLU A 488 -14.41 -21.00 21.70
C GLU A 488 -14.82 -21.24 20.24
N PHE A 489 -13.84 -21.33 19.32
CA PHE A 489 -14.13 -21.62 17.92
C PHE A 489 -14.75 -23.01 17.75
N ALA A 490 -14.22 -24.03 18.44
CA ALA A 490 -14.78 -25.37 18.40
C ALA A 490 -16.21 -25.44 18.99
N ALA A 491 -16.48 -24.73 20.08
CA ALA A 491 -17.81 -24.65 20.69
C ALA A 491 -18.83 -23.97 19.76
N TRP A 492 -18.46 -22.82 19.17
CA TRP A 492 -19.31 -22.12 18.19
C TRP A 492 -19.57 -23.00 16.96
N ALA A 493 -18.52 -23.55 16.36
CA ALA A 493 -18.62 -24.35 15.15
C ALA A 493 -19.45 -25.63 15.37
N THR A 494 -19.31 -26.30 16.52
CA THR A 494 -20.14 -27.47 16.86
C THR A 494 -21.61 -27.07 17.02
N ALA A 495 -21.90 -25.98 17.73
CA ALA A 495 -23.27 -25.49 17.91
C ALA A 495 -23.94 -25.07 16.60
N VAL A 496 -23.19 -24.48 15.65
CA VAL A 496 -23.66 -24.17 14.29
C VAL A 496 -23.89 -25.46 13.50
N ALA A 497 -22.98 -26.43 13.59
CA ALA A 497 -23.09 -27.69 12.88
C ALA A 497 -24.36 -28.45 13.30
N ASP A 498 -24.60 -28.60 14.61
CA ASP A 498 -25.80 -29.22 15.17
C ASP A 498 -27.09 -28.48 14.78
N ARG A 499 -27.08 -27.13 14.83
CA ARG A 499 -28.24 -26.27 14.54
C ARG A 499 -28.70 -26.33 13.08
N PHE A 500 -27.77 -26.53 12.13
CA PHE A 500 -28.06 -26.48 10.69
C PHE A 500 -27.86 -27.82 9.94
N GLY A 501 -27.51 -28.90 10.66
CA GLY A 501 -27.39 -30.25 10.09
C GLY A 501 -26.10 -30.49 9.31
N TYR A 502 -24.98 -29.93 9.78
CA TYR A 502 -23.63 -30.21 9.29
C TYR A 502 -22.88 -31.10 10.28
N ARG A 503 -21.84 -31.78 9.82
CA ARG A 503 -20.72 -32.27 10.64
C ARG A 503 -19.55 -31.30 10.47
N VAL A 504 -18.77 -31.04 11.52
CA VAL A 504 -17.57 -30.19 11.44
C VAL A 504 -16.30 -30.96 11.79
N SER A 505 -15.22 -30.72 11.04
CA SER A 505 -13.86 -31.12 11.39
C SER A 505 -12.95 -29.89 11.50
N PHE A 506 -11.94 -29.95 12.37
CA PHE A 506 -11.00 -28.86 12.61
C PHE A 506 -9.63 -29.21 12.04
N GLU A 507 -9.01 -28.25 11.33
CA GLU A 507 -7.74 -28.40 10.65
C GLU A 507 -6.82 -27.21 11.00
N PRO A 508 -5.54 -27.46 11.38
CA PRO A 508 -4.60 -26.40 11.72
C PRO A 508 -4.06 -25.69 10.46
N ILE A 509 -3.80 -24.39 10.55
CA ILE A 509 -3.16 -23.61 9.48
C ILE A 509 -1.98 -22.81 10.06
N GLY A 510 -0.78 -23.06 9.52
CA GLY A 510 0.48 -22.51 9.99
C GLY A 510 1.23 -23.50 10.91
N ASP A 511 2.28 -23.02 11.55
CA ASP A 511 3.13 -23.86 12.40
C ASP A 511 2.41 -24.17 13.73
N ASP A 512 2.21 -25.47 14.01
CA ASP A 512 1.46 -25.94 15.17
C ASP A 512 2.34 -25.89 16.42
N ASP A 513 2.10 -24.90 17.27
CA ASP A 513 2.82 -24.71 18.52
C ASP A 513 2.33 -25.69 19.60
N PRO A 514 3.21 -26.41 20.31
CA PRO A 514 2.80 -27.45 21.25
C PRO A 514 2.02 -26.93 22.47
N GLU A 515 2.10 -25.64 22.80
CA GLU A 515 1.36 -25.03 23.91
C GLU A 515 0.08 -24.35 23.40
N VAL A 516 0.21 -23.50 22.37
CA VAL A 516 -0.88 -22.60 21.93
C VAL A 516 -1.56 -22.99 20.61
N GLY A 517 -1.10 -24.05 19.94
CA GLY A 517 -1.66 -24.56 18.69
C GLY A 517 -1.22 -23.79 17.44
N PRO A 518 -1.96 -23.83 16.33
CA PRO A 518 -1.60 -23.12 15.11
C PRO A 518 -1.97 -21.62 15.20
N PRO A 519 -1.35 -20.73 14.40
CA PRO A 519 -1.71 -19.33 14.33
C PRO A 519 -3.10 -19.08 13.72
N THR A 520 -3.58 -19.94 12.83
CA THR A 520 -4.92 -19.88 12.23
C THR A 520 -5.62 -21.23 12.36
N GLN A 521 -6.93 -21.17 12.56
CA GLN A 521 -7.81 -22.32 12.72
C GLN A 521 -8.70 -22.44 11.48
N MET A 522 -8.97 -23.66 11.01
CA MET A 522 -9.98 -23.91 9.98
C MET A 522 -11.05 -24.88 10.47
N GLY A 523 -12.32 -24.49 10.32
CA GLY A 523 -13.48 -25.36 10.52
C GLY A 523 -14.06 -25.74 9.16
N VAL A 524 -14.11 -27.05 8.89
CA VAL A 524 -14.65 -27.62 7.65
C VAL A 524 -15.98 -28.28 7.96
N PHE A 525 -17.05 -27.60 7.59
CA PHE A 525 -18.42 -28.06 7.77
C PHE A 525 -18.85 -28.82 6.52
N THR A 526 -19.44 -30.00 6.69
CA THR A 526 -19.98 -30.82 5.60
C THR A 526 -21.36 -31.35 6.00
N ARG A 527 -22.37 -31.10 5.17
CA ARG A 527 -23.68 -31.74 5.26
C ARG A 527 -23.81 -32.83 4.20
N ASP A 528 -24.61 -33.83 4.50
CA ASP A 528 -25.08 -34.75 3.46
C ASP A 528 -26.13 -34.03 2.59
N HIS A 529 -26.23 -34.42 1.33
CA HIS A 529 -27.32 -33.93 0.48
C HIS A 529 -28.65 -34.43 1.05
N ALA A 530 -29.61 -33.51 1.22
CA ALA A 530 -31.00 -33.91 1.19
C ALA A 530 -31.30 -34.42 -0.23
N SER A 531 -31.85 -35.63 -0.31
CA SER A 531 -32.24 -36.32 -1.54
C SER A 531 -33.36 -35.60 -2.29
#